data_AF-K8WIK9-F1
#
_entry.id   AF-K8WIK9-F1
#
_cell.length_a   1.000
_cell.length_b   1.000
_cell.length_c   1.000
_cell.angle_alpha   90.00
_cell.angle_beta   90.00
_cell.angle_gamma   90.00
#
_symmetry.space_group_name_H-M   'P 1'
#
loop_
_entity.id
_entity.type
_entity.pdbx_description
1 polymer ?
#
loop_
_entity_poly.entity_id
_entity_poly.type
_entity_poly.pdbx_seq_one_letter_code
_entity_poly.pdbx_strand_id
1 'polypeptide(L)'
;MSLLLAACTSTWEPIGSPEFTYQEADTKCEFDSFKLYPVRNEVAQKTVYKKITKKCKKNDECGDDETYEEDAPATESYIIDVNEDSRDKEYRHCMKRMGWQKKNHYVWE
;
A
#
# COMPACT_ATOMS: atom_id res chain seq x y z
N MET A 1 -17.86 -23.57 15.49
CA MET A 1 -17.61 -22.14 15.19
C MET A 1 -17.31 -22.06 13.71
N SER A 2 -18.33 -21.75 12.91
CA SER A 2 -18.19 -21.68 11.44
C SER A 2 -17.61 -20.31 11.08
N LEU A 3 -16.45 -20.30 10.43
CA LEU A 3 -15.85 -19.10 9.84
C LEU A 3 -16.59 -18.85 8.52
N LEU A 4 -17.50 -17.87 8.51
CA LEU A 4 -18.08 -17.35 7.27
C LEU A 4 -16.98 -16.56 6.54
N LEU A 5 -16.39 -17.16 5.51
CA LEU A 5 -15.43 -16.49 4.64
C LEU A 5 -16.23 -15.60 3.68
N ALA A 6 -16.37 -14.32 4.01
CA ALA A 6 -16.91 -13.35 3.06
C ALA A 6 -15.89 -13.14 1.92
N ALA A 7 -16.20 -13.61 0.72
CA ALA A 7 -15.40 -13.33 -0.47
C ALA A 7 -15.93 -12.06 -1.15
N CYS A 8 -15.11 -11.02 -1.22
CA CYS A 8 -15.37 -9.84 -2.04
C CYS A 8 -14.55 -9.99 -3.33
N THR A 9 -15.22 -10.07 -4.47
CA THR A 9 -14.57 -10.02 -5.79
C THR A 9 -14.98 -8.74 -6.50
N SER A 10 -14.13 -8.23 -7.38
CA SER A 10 -14.45 -7.07 -8.20
C SER A 10 -14.29 -7.41 -9.67
N THR A 11 -15.25 -7.01 -10.49
CA THR A 11 -15.20 -7.19 -11.95
C THR A 11 -15.36 -5.86 -12.66
N TRP A 12 -14.78 -5.77 -13.85
CA TRP A 12 -15.03 -4.67 -14.77
C TRP A 12 -16.23 -5.01 -15.65
N GLU A 13 -17.19 -4.09 -15.71
CA GLU A 13 -18.41 -4.24 -16.48
C GLU A 13 -18.60 -3.05 -17.43
N PRO A 14 -19.15 -3.29 -18.64
CA PRO A 14 -19.43 -2.23 -19.59
C PRO A 14 -20.53 -1.29 -19.06
N ILE A 15 -20.36 0.00 -19.36
CA ILE A 15 -21.36 1.05 -19.17
C ILE A 15 -22.05 1.25 -20.53
N GLY A 16 -23.21 0.61 -20.71
CA GLY A 16 -23.91 0.63 -22.00
C GLY A 16 -23.11 -0.14 -23.06
N SER A 17 -22.90 0.48 -24.22
CA SER A 17 -22.13 -0.09 -25.34
C SER A 17 -20.81 0.67 -25.49
N PRO A 18 -19.72 0.24 -24.81
CA PRO A 18 -18.43 0.93 -24.89
C PRO A 18 -17.86 0.83 -26.30
N GLU A 19 -17.28 1.93 -26.78
CA GLU A 19 -16.58 1.99 -28.07
C GLU A 19 -15.27 1.19 -28.04
N PHE A 20 -14.65 1.10 -26.86
CA PHE A 20 -13.40 0.38 -26.64
C PHE A 20 -13.65 -0.94 -25.94
N THR A 21 -12.93 -1.97 -26.38
CA THR A 21 -12.87 -3.23 -25.63
C THR A 21 -12.22 -3.01 -24.27
N TYR A 22 -12.48 -3.92 -23.33
CA TYR A 22 -11.85 -3.87 -22.01
C TYR A 22 -10.32 -3.81 -22.13
N GLN A 23 -9.73 -4.63 -23.01
CA GLN A 23 -8.29 -4.74 -23.13
C GLN A 23 -7.64 -3.47 -23.70
N GLU A 24 -8.29 -2.81 -24.67
CA GLU A 24 -7.84 -1.53 -25.20
C GLU A 24 -7.92 -0.43 -24.13
N ALA A 25 -9.03 -0.38 -23.39
CA ALA A 25 -9.21 0.57 -22.31
C ALA A 25 -8.18 0.35 -21.19
N ASP A 26 -8.02 -0.89 -20.75
CA ASP A 26 -7.09 -1.30 -19.70
C ASP A 26 -5.65 -0.90 -20.04
N THR A 27 -5.16 -1.31 -21.22
CA THR A 27 -3.80 -1.00 -21.68
C THR A 27 -3.56 0.50 -21.76
N LYS A 28 -4.53 1.25 -22.32
CA LYS A 28 -4.40 2.69 -22.48
C LYS A 28 -4.43 3.42 -21.14
N CYS A 29 -5.37 3.07 -20.27
CA CYS A 29 -5.54 3.71 -18.98
C CYS A 29 -4.41 3.40 -18.03
N GLU A 30 -3.86 2.18 -18.06
CA GLU A 30 -2.65 1.84 -17.31
C GLU A 30 -1.50 2.73 -17.77
N PHE A 31 -1.20 2.75 -19.06
CA PHE A 31 -0.13 3.59 -19.62
C PHE A 31 -0.28 5.08 -19.27
N ASP A 32 -1.48 5.64 -19.47
CA ASP A 32 -1.74 7.06 -19.20
C ASP A 32 -1.59 7.38 -17.69
N SER A 33 -2.01 6.48 -16.81
CA SER A 33 -1.87 6.66 -15.35
C SER A 33 -0.39 6.66 -14.91
N PHE A 34 0.44 5.76 -15.47
CA PHE A 34 1.88 5.73 -15.21
C PHE A 34 2.60 6.91 -15.84
N LYS A 35 2.15 7.39 -16.99
CA LYS A 35 2.70 8.60 -17.62
C LYS A 35 2.48 9.83 -16.76
N LEU A 36 1.32 9.95 -16.12
CA LEU A 36 0.99 11.06 -15.23
C LEU A 36 1.67 10.94 -13.85
N TYR A 37 1.78 9.71 -13.34
CA TYR A 37 2.40 9.40 -12.05
C TYR A 37 3.54 8.37 -12.19
N PRO A 38 4.70 8.78 -12.74
CA PRO A 38 5.79 7.87 -13.12
C PRO A 38 6.61 7.34 -11.94
N VAL A 39 6.63 8.06 -10.82
CA VAL A 39 7.39 7.66 -9.63
C VAL A 39 6.65 6.53 -8.93
N ARG A 40 7.27 5.35 -8.89
CA ARG A 40 6.75 4.13 -8.24
C ARG A 40 7.40 3.83 -6.90
N ASN A 41 8.57 4.39 -6.63
CA ASN A 41 9.40 4.01 -5.50
C ASN A 41 10.03 5.27 -4.93
N GLU A 42 9.55 5.71 -3.77
CA GLU A 42 10.32 6.59 -2.90
C GLU A 42 10.69 5.83 -1.63
N VAL A 43 11.86 6.16 -1.07
CA VAL A 43 12.28 5.61 0.21
C VAL A 43 11.56 6.39 1.29
N ALA A 44 10.52 5.79 1.85
CA ALA A 44 9.90 6.32 3.04
C ALA A 44 10.71 5.88 4.26
N GLN A 45 11.01 6.83 5.14
CA GLN A 45 11.74 6.58 6.38
C GLN A 45 10.79 6.74 7.56
N LYS A 46 10.82 5.78 8.48
CA LYS A 46 10.09 5.84 9.74
C LYS A 46 11.08 5.65 10.88
N THR A 47 11.04 6.55 11.86
CA THR A 47 11.71 6.34 13.14
C THR A 47 10.90 5.37 13.98
N VAL A 48 11.51 4.26 14.36
CA VAL A 48 10.97 3.29 15.31
C VAL A 48 11.85 3.25 16.55
N TYR A 49 11.28 3.05 17.72
CA TYR A 49 12.06 2.87 18.94
C TYR A 49 12.34 1.37 19.11
N LYS A 50 13.62 1.01 19.23
CA LYS A 50 14.06 -0.35 19.50
C LYS A 50 14.74 -0.38 20.85
N LYS A 51 14.41 -1.39 21.66
CA LYS A 51 15.13 -1.69 22.88
C LYS A 51 16.54 -2.13 22.52
N ILE A 52 17.53 -1.42 23.03
CA ILE A 52 18.94 -1.80 22.92
C ILE A 52 19.50 -2.09 24.31
N THR A 53 20.35 -3.11 24.41
CA THR A 53 21.06 -3.44 25.63
C THR A 53 22.38 -2.65 25.67
N LYS A 54 22.57 -1.83 26.70
CA LYS A 54 23.81 -1.08 26.93
C LYS A 54 24.54 -1.61 28.16
N LYS A 55 25.87 -1.56 28.14
CA LYS A 55 26.70 -1.85 29.32
C LYS A 55 26.71 -0.65 30.26
N CYS A 56 26.62 -0.94 31.56
CA CYS A 56 26.67 0.07 32.60
C CYS A 56 28.09 0.64 32.71
N LYS A 57 28.22 1.98 32.75
CA LYS A 57 29.51 2.63 33.00
C LYS A 57 29.79 2.67 34.50
N LYS A 58 31.06 2.80 34.86
CA LYS A 58 31.56 2.79 36.25
C LYS A 58 30.91 3.82 37.22
N ASN A 59 30.13 4.76 36.70
CA ASN A 59 29.46 5.84 37.44
C ASN A 59 27.93 5.87 37.25
N ASP A 60 27.35 4.86 36.58
CA ASP A 60 25.89 4.80 36.40
C ASP A 60 25.24 4.10 37.63
N GLU A 61 24.03 4.52 38.02
CA GLU A 61 23.20 3.85 39.04
C GLU A 61 22.57 2.56 38.48
N CYS A 62 23.43 1.67 38.03
CA CYS A 62 23.09 0.33 37.61
C CYS A 62 23.52 -0.57 38.77
N GLY A 63 22.57 -1.29 39.38
CA GLY A 63 22.83 -2.09 40.58
C GLY A 63 23.80 -3.26 40.35
N ASP A 64 23.39 -4.49 40.68
CA ASP A 64 24.23 -5.66 40.44
C ASP A 64 24.25 -6.13 38.96
N ASP A 65 23.39 -5.56 38.12
CA ASP A 65 23.31 -5.89 36.70
C ASP A 65 24.42 -5.20 35.88
N GLU A 66 25.09 -5.92 34.98
CA GLU A 66 26.13 -5.34 34.12
C GLU A 66 25.57 -4.57 32.91
N THR A 67 24.26 -4.69 32.64
CA THR A 67 23.59 -4.07 31.49
C THR A 67 22.19 -3.56 31.80
N TYR A 68 21.75 -2.56 31.07
CA TYR A 68 20.37 -2.03 31.12
C TYR A 68 19.76 -1.91 29.71
N GLU A 69 18.43 -1.94 29.63
CA GLU A 69 17.69 -1.71 28.39
C GLU A 69 17.34 -0.22 28.25
N GLU A 70 17.51 0.31 27.04
CA GLU A 70 17.12 1.67 26.68
C GLU A 70 16.39 1.66 25.35
N ASP A 71 15.31 2.43 25.24
CA ASP A 71 14.64 2.67 23.96
C ASP A 71 15.47 3.67 23.14
N ALA A 72 16.06 3.20 22.05
CA ALA A 72 16.81 4.03 21.13
C ALA A 72 16.06 4.21 19.80
N PRO A 73 16.05 5.41 19.21
CA PRO A 73 15.49 5.63 17.89
C PRO A 73 16.34 4.89 16.84
N ALA A 74 15.66 4.12 15.99
CA ALA A 74 16.22 3.45 14.83
C ALA A 74 15.42 3.88 13.59
N THR A 75 16.11 4.06 12.47
CA THR A 75 15.46 4.38 11.19
C THR A 75 15.16 3.10 10.43
N GLU A 76 13.90 2.91 10.05
CA GLU A 76 13.48 1.89 9.09
C GLU A 76 13.15 2.56 7.76
N SER A 77 13.72 2.03 6.68
CA SER A 77 13.51 2.51 5.32
C SER A 77 12.70 1.46 4.55
N TYR A 78 11.59 1.87 3.96
CA TYR A 78 10.72 1.00 3.16
C TYR A 78 10.48 1.65 1.80
N ILE A 79 10.38 0.81 0.77
CA ILE A 79 10.08 1.26 -0.60
C ILE A 79 8.56 1.30 -0.72
N ILE A 80 8.02 2.47 -1.03
CA ILE A 80 6.58 2.64 -1.30
C ILE A 80 6.32 3.32 -2.63
N ASP A 81 5.18 2.98 -3.21
CA ASP A 81 4.62 3.71 -4.33
C ASP A 81 3.77 4.87 -3.81
N VAL A 82 4.42 6.01 -3.64
CA VAL A 82 3.79 7.24 -3.14
C VAL A 82 2.63 7.72 -4.01
N ASN A 83 2.56 7.26 -5.26
CA ASN A 83 1.50 7.64 -6.18
C ASN A 83 0.51 6.51 -6.45
N GLU A 84 0.53 5.41 -5.70
CA GLU A 84 -0.38 4.28 -5.90
C GLU A 84 -1.84 4.75 -5.98
N ASP A 85 -2.30 5.50 -4.96
CA ASP A 85 -3.67 6.01 -4.88
C ASP A 85 -4.01 6.97 -6.03
N SER A 86 -3.07 7.86 -6.37
CA SER A 86 -3.26 8.82 -7.46
C SER A 86 -3.34 8.12 -8.81
N ARG A 87 -2.49 7.12 -9.03
CA ARG A 87 -2.44 6.32 -10.26
C ARG A 87 -3.69 5.48 -10.41
N ASP A 88 -4.10 4.79 -9.34
CA ASP A 88 -5.33 4.00 -9.32
C ASP A 88 -6.57 4.88 -9.56
N LYS A 89 -6.64 6.07 -8.96
CA LYS A 89 -7.73 7.02 -9.22
C LYS A 89 -7.80 7.43 -10.69
N GLU A 90 -6.68 7.82 -11.30
CA GLU A 90 -6.67 8.23 -12.70
C GLU A 90 -6.91 7.07 -13.66
N TYR A 91 -6.41 5.87 -13.34
CA TYR A 91 -6.76 4.65 -14.05
C TYR A 91 -8.28 4.42 -14.04
N ARG A 92 -8.93 4.46 -12.86
CA ARG A 92 -10.40 4.27 -12.75
C ARG A 92 -11.18 5.36 -13.47
N HIS A 93 -10.73 6.62 -13.41
CA HIS A 93 -11.34 7.71 -14.16
C HIS A 93 -11.23 7.49 -15.67
N CYS A 94 -10.06 7.07 -16.15
CA CYS A 94 -9.85 6.72 -17.54
C CYS A 94 -10.76 5.57 -17.99
N MET A 95 -10.80 4.47 -17.22
CA MET A 95 -11.67 3.32 -17.52
C MET A 95 -13.14 3.74 -17.63
N LYS A 96 -13.61 4.59 -16.71
CA LYS A 96 -14.98 5.13 -16.75
C LYS A 96 -15.25 5.95 -18.00
N ARG A 97 -14.31 6.80 -18.43
CA ARG A 97 -14.43 7.56 -19.69
C ARG A 97 -14.46 6.65 -20.91
N MET A 98 -13.79 5.50 -20.85
CA MET A 98 -13.79 4.48 -21.91
C MET A 98 -14.97 3.50 -21.80
N GLY A 99 -15.92 3.76 -20.91
CA GLY A 99 -17.16 2.98 -20.79
C GLY A 99 -17.05 1.74 -19.92
N TRP A 100 -16.10 1.69 -18.99
CA TRP A 100 -15.91 0.56 -18.07
C TRP A 100 -16.02 1.01 -16.60
N GLN A 101 -16.77 0.27 -15.79
CA GLN A 101 -16.88 0.51 -14.35
C GLN A 101 -16.54 -0.74 -13.54
N LYS A 102 -15.89 -0.53 -12.39
CA LYS A 102 -15.60 -1.58 -11.43
C LYS A 102 -16.81 -1.81 -10.53
N LYS A 103 -17.34 -3.03 -10.50
CA LYS A 103 -18.37 -3.45 -9.55
C LYS A 103 -17.80 -4.43 -8.55
N ASN A 104 -18.24 -4.30 -7.30
CA ASN A 104 -17.89 -5.22 -6.23
C ASN A 104 -19.05 -6.21 -6.06
N HIS A 105 -18.73 -7.49 -6.05
CA HIS A 105 -19.65 -8.58 -5.79
C HIS A 105 -19.28 -9.19 -4.45
N TYR A 106 -20.26 -9.24 -3.56
CA TYR A 106 -20.10 -9.85 -2.25
C TYR A 106 -20.78 -11.22 -2.27
N VAL A 107 -20.01 -12.27 -2.04
CA VAL A 107 -20.54 -13.62 -1.86
C VAL A 107 -20.74 -13.81 -0.36
N TRP A 108 -22.00 -13.73 0.07
CA TRP A 108 -22.43 -14.11 1.41
C TRP A 108 -23.12 -15.47 1.29
N GLU A 109 -22.65 -16.49 2.00
CA GLU A 109 -23.39 -17.75 2.22
C GLU A 109 -24.39 -17.57 3.37
#